data_AF-A0A9W7I1N9-F1
#
_entry.id   AF-A0A9W7I1N9-F1
#
_cell.length_a   1.000
_cell.length_b   1.000
_cell.length_c   1.000
_cell.angle_alpha   90.00
_cell.angle_beta   90.00
_cell.angle_gamma   90.00
#
_symmetry.space_group_name_H-M   'P 1'
#
loop_
_entity.id
_entity.type
_entity.pdbx_description
1 polymer ?
#
loop_
_entity_poly.entity_id
_entity_poly.type
_entity_poly.pdbx_seq_one_letter_code
_entity_poly.pdbx_strand_id
1 'polypeptide(L)'
;MASTREQPANLSKARRLSPPPGFSSSSQGRKVSPPPGFEQYRASKGRSVSPPQPDFGEQWSPETLATLQKIRERQRQGKDRKKPGGSERHFDNTELRYSWLLPGWVAEERIVPSGRLYRYYYDPIGRQYRTKYEVLYTWERMGIICLDL
;
A
#
# COMPACT_ATOMS: atom_id res chain seq x y z
N MET A 1 22.76 58.58 -20.00
CA MET A 1 23.53 57.33 -20.00
C MET A 1 23.24 56.58 -18.71
N ALA A 2 22.97 55.27 -18.81
CA ALA A 2 22.83 54.25 -17.76
C ALA A 2 21.79 54.49 -16.63
N SER A 3 20.86 53.54 -16.43
CA SER A 3 21.06 52.54 -15.37
C SER A 3 20.03 51.43 -15.47
N THR A 4 20.54 50.22 -15.27
CA THR A 4 20.03 48.94 -15.72
C THR A 4 19.08 48.31 -14.70
N ARG A 5 18.06 47.63 -15.23
CA ARG A 5 17.09 46.80 -14.52
C ARG A 5 17.75 45.47 -14.14
N GLU A 6 17.96 45.24 -12.84
CA GLU A 6 18.48 44.00 -12.27
C GLU A 6 17.48 42.85 -12.45
N GLN A 7 17.91 41.75 -13.09
CA GLN A 7 17.22 40.45 -13.11
C GLN A 7 18.04 39.43 -12.28
N PRO A 8 17.39 38.51 -11.55
CA PRO A 8 18.08 37.61 -10.63
C PRO A 8 18.91 36.54 -11.33
N ALA A 9 20.10 36.30 -10.77
CA ALA A 9 21.12 35.38 -11.25
C ALA A 9 20.67 33.91 -11.23
N ASN A 10 20.96 33.26 -12.35
CA ASN A 10 20.82 31.84 -12.64
C ASN A 10 21.86 31.05 -11.81
N LEU A 11 21.43 30.29 -10.79
CA LEU A 11 22.35 29.49 -9.97
C LEU A 11 22.46 28.07 -10.55
N SER A 12 23.41 27.88 -11.48
CA SER A 12 23.75 26.58 -12.06
C SER A 12 25.25 26.28 -11.95
N LYS A 13 25.67 25.62 -10.87
CA LYS A 13 26.79 24.65 -10.89
C LYS A 13 26.97 23.97 -9.53
N ALA A 14 26.48 22.74 -9.40
CA ALA A 14 26.98 21.83 -8.39
C ALA A 14 28.44 21.51 -8.73
N ARG A 15 29.36 22.05 -7.92
CA ARG A 15 30.79 21.78 -7.99
C ARG A 15 30.99 20.29 -7.69
N ARG A 16 31.45 19.53 -8.70
CA ARG A 16 31.95 18.16 -8.52
C ARG A 16 33.18 18.25 -7.63
N LEU A 17 33.05 17.82 -6.38
CA LEU A 17 34.19 17.62 -5.49
C LEU A 17 34.94 16.38 -5.98
N SER A 18 36.20 16.56 -6.36
CA SER A 18 37.11 15.46 -6.73
C SER A 18 37.32 14.55 -5.52
N PRO A 19 37.39 13.21 -5.69
CA PRO A 19 37.76 12.31 -4.61
C PRO A 19 39.23 12.49 -4.20
N PRO A 20 39.57 12.31 -2.92
CA PRO A 20 40.94 12.43 -2.42
C PRO A 20 41.86 11.33 -3.00
N PRO A 21 43.15 11.62 -3.23
CA PRO A 21 44.09 10.66 -3.78
C PRO A 21 44.50 9.65 -2.71
N GLY A 22 44.43 8.37 -3.07
CA GLY A 22 45.03 7.29 -2.28
C GLY A 22 44.04 6.24 -1.79
N PHE A 23 43.48 5.45 -2.72
CA PHE A 23 43.21 4.03 -2.47
C PHE A 23 43.34 3.29 -3.80
N SER A 24 44.40 2.50 -3.92
CA SER A 24 44.69 1.67 -5.08
C SER A 24 43.70 0.51 -5.11
N SER A 25 42.78 0.51 -6.08
CA SER A 25 41.83 -0.58 -6.34
C SER A 25 42.44 -1.55 -7.35
N SER A 26 43.39 -2.37 -6.90
CA SER A 26 43.86 -3.54 -7.64
C SER A 26 42.98 -4.75 -7.29
N SER A 27 41.77 -4.82 -7.85
CA SER A 27 40.98 -6.05 -7.83
C SER A 27 41.49 -6.99 -8.93
N GLN A 28 42.62 -7.65 -8.68
CA GLN A 28 42.97 -8.88 -9.41
C GLN A 28 41.89 -9.91 -9.11
N GLY A 29 41.09 -10.22 -10.13
CA GLY A 29 40.10 -11.28 -10.10
C GLY A 29 40.78 -12.63 -9.90
N ARG A 30 40.91 -13.07 -8.64
CA ARG A 30 41.10 -14.49 -8.33
C ARG A 30 39.79 -15.19 -8.68
N LYS A 31 39.81 -15.97 -9.78
CA LYS A 31 38.78 -16.98 -10.05
C LYS A 31 38.88 -18.03 -8.95
N VAL A 32 38.09 -17.86 -7.88
CA VAL A 32 37.92 -18.89 -6.87
C VAL A 32 36.86 -19.86 -7.42
N SER A 33 37.28 -21.07 -7.76
CA SER A 33 36.35 -22.14 -8.13
C SER A 33 35.39 -22.40 -6.96
N PRO A 34 34.09 -22.54 -7.20
CA PRO A 34 33.14 -22.84 -6.13
C PRO A 34 33.43 -24.22 -5.52
N PRO A 35 33.25 -24.41 -4.20
CA PRO A 35 33.41 -25.70 -3.56
C PRO A 35 32.40 -26.72 -4.14
N PRO A 36 32.77 -28.01 -4.22
CA PRO A 36 31.87 -29.06 -4.69
C PRO A 36 30.63 -29.11 -3.78
N GLY A 37 29.44 -28.91 -4.38
CA GLY A 37 28.16 -28.82 -3.67
C GLY A 37 27.38 -27.52 -3.92
N PHE A 38 27.99 -26.52 -4.57
CA PHE A 38 27.33 -25.25 -4.89
C PHE A 38 26.18 -25.38 -5.94
N GLU A 39 26.10 -26.47 -6.70
CA GLU A 39 24.98 -26.62 -7.64
C GLU A 39 23.67 -27.10 -6.99
N GLN A 40 23.71 -27.64 -5.77
CA GLN A 40 22.52 -28.23 -5.14
C GLN A 40 21.51 -27.18 -4.64
N TYR A 41 21.96 -25.98 -4.26
CA TYR A 41 21.04 -24.93 -3.78
C TYR A 41 20.42 -24.09 -4.91
N ARG A 42 20.96 -24.17 -6.14
CA ARG A 42 20.39 -23.46 -7.30
C ARG A 42 19.21 -24.23 -7.89
N ALA A 43 19.26 -25.56 -7.81
CA ALA A 43 18.21 -26.46 -8.31
C ALA A 43 16.93 -26.46 -7.47
N SER A 44 16.93 -25.86 -6.27
CA SER A 44 15.76 -25.79 -5.37
C SER A 44 14.98 -24.47 -5.45
N LYS A 45 15.47 -23.46 -6.19
CA LYS A 45 14.75 -22.20 -6.48
C LYS A 45 13.90 -22.30 -7.75
N GLY A 46 13.09 -23.35 -7.83
CA GLY A 46 12.00 -23.49 -8.81
C GLY A 46 10.63 -23.65 -8.15
N ARG A 47 10.57 -23.78 -6.81
CA ARG A 47 9.29 -23.75 -6.12
C ARG A 47 8.90 -22.29 -5.98
N SER A 48 8.02 -21.84 -6.88
CA SER A 48 7.21 -20.64 -6.71
C SER A 48 6.73 -20.62 -5.26
N VAL A 49 7.40 -19.84 -4.42
CA VAL A 49 6.90 -19.55 -3.09
C VAL A 49 5.82 -18.52 -3.37
N SER A 50 4.63 -19.02 -3.67
CA SER A 50 3.43 -18.19 -3.72
C SER A 50 3.43 -17.31 -2.48
N PRO A 51 3.08 -16.02 -2.60
CA PRO A 51 2.92 -15.14 -1.44
C PRO A 51 2.11 -15.88 -0.38
N PRO A 52 2.43 -15.76 0.93
CA PRO A 52 1.70 -16.44 1.98
C PRO A 52 0.21 -16.17 1.77
N GLN A 53 -0.50 -17.22 1.34
CA GLN A 53 -1.94 -17.16 1.16
C GLN A 53 -2.52 -16.98 2.56
N PRO A 54 -3.42 -16.01 2.78
CA PRO A 54 -4.12 -15.92 4.05
C PRO A 54 -4.81 -17.27 4.30
N ASP A 55 -4.54 -17.80 5.47
CA ASP A 55 -4.97 -19.09 5.97
C ASP A 55 -6.50 -19.09 6.09
N PHE A 56 -7.16 -20.01 5.36
CA PHE A 56 -8.61 -20.30 5.36
C PHE A 56 -9.58 -19.19 4.89
N GLY A 57 -9.98 -19.28 3.62
CA GLY A 57 -11.39 -19.16 3.26
C GLY A 57 -12.07 -17.79 3.37
N GLU A 58 -11.34 -16.68 3.24
CA GLU A 58 -11.95 -15.35 3.08
C GLU A 58 -12.58 -15.24 1.67
N GLN A 59 -13.67 -15.96 1.43
CA GLN A 59 -14.44 -15.94 0.19
C GLN A 59 -15.28 -14.67 0.17
N TRP A 60 -14.61 -13.54 -0.05
CA TRP A 60 -15.27 -12.25 -0.26
C TRP A 60 -16.25 -12.34 -1.43
N SER A 61 -17.39 -11.67 -1.28
CA SER A 61 -18.37 -11.58 -2.36
C SER A 61 -17.74 -10.95 -3.63
N PRO A 62 -18.24 -11.28 -4.84
CA PRO A 62 -17.78 -10.65 -6.08
C PRO A 62 -17.82 -9.11 -6.02
N GLU A 63 -18.83 -8.56 -5.35
CA GLU A 63 -19.01 -7.13 -5.12
C GLU A 63 -17.90 -6.56 -4.24
N THR A 64 -17.59 -7.24 -3.12
CA THR A 64 -16.48 -6.88 -2.22
C THR A 64 -15.15 -6.86 -2.97
N LEU A 65 -14.89 -7.88 -3.81
CA LEU A 65 -13.68 -7.94 -4.62
C LEU A 65 -13.55 -6.76 -5.58
N ALA A 66 -14.65 -6.37 -6.24
CA ALA A 66 -14.68 -5.21 -7.12
C ALA A 66 -14.38 -3.90 -6.36
N THR A 67 -14.94 -3.74 -5.17
CA THR A 67 -14.69 -2.56 -4.32
C THR A 67 -13.23 -2.51 -3.85
N LEU A 68 -12.67 -3.64 -3.41
CA LEU A 68 -11.27 -3.73 -2.99
C LEU A 68 -10.29 -3.41 -4.11
N GLN A 69 -10.59 -3.80 -5.35
CA GLN A 69 -9.77 -3.40 -6.50
C GLN A 69 -9.73 -1.88 -6.66
N LYS A 70 -10.89 -1.21 -6.58
CA LYS A 70 -11.00 0.26 -6.67
C LYS A 70 -10.27 0.95 -5.51
N ILE A 71 -10.38 0.44 -4.29
CA ILE A 71 -9.65 0.95 -3.12
C ILE A 71 -8.14 0.85 -3.36
N ARG A 72 -7.65 -0.31 -3.80
CA ARG A 72 -6.22 -0.54 -4.08
C ARG A 72 -5.71 0.36 -5.19
N GLU A 73 -6.47 0.54 -6.26
CA GLU A 73 -6.11 1.44 -7.36
C GLU A 73 -5.99 2.89 -6.89
N ARG A 74 -6.95 3.38 -6.11
CA ARG A 74 -6.92 4.73 -5.53
C ARG A 74 -5.72 4.91 -4.59
N GLN A 75 -5.42 3.92 -3.75
CA GLN A 75 -4.26 3.95 -2.86
C GLN A 75 -2.95 4.04 -3.65
N ARG A 76 -2.80 3.31 -4.76
CA ARG A 76 -1.63 3.39 -5.64
C ARG A 76 -1.44 4.77 -6.26
N GLN A 77 -2.54 5.45 -6.60
CA GLN A 77 -2.50 6.80 -7.17
C GLN A 77 -2.13 7.86 -6.11
N GLY A 78 -2.51 7.64 -4.86
CA GLY A 78 -2.18 8.53 -3.74
C GLY A 78 -0.85 8.17 -3.08
N LYS A 79 0.28 8.73 -3.56
CA LYS A 79 1.66 8.65 -2.99
C LYS A 79 1.72 7.99 -1.60
N ASP A 80 1.88 6.66 -1.60
CA ASP A 80 1.65 5.79 -0.46
C ASP A 80 2.56 6.10 0.74
N ARG A 81 1.95 6.50 1.86
CA ARG A 81 2.55 6.48 3.20
C ARG A 81 2.01 5.26 3.97
N LYS A 82 2.19 4.05 3.45
CA LYS A 82 1.96 2.84 4.25
C LYS A 82 2.92 2.90 5.44
N LYS A 83 2.38 3.22 6.61
CA LYS A 83 3.19 3.30 7.83
C LYS A 83 3.67 1.88 8.15
N PRO A 84 4.99 1.65 8.25
CA PRO A 84 5.50 0.33 8.58
C PRO A 84 4.97 -0.12 9.94
N GLY A 85 4.59 -1.39 10.05
CA GLY A 85 4.21 -2.04 11.31
C GLY A 85 2.71 -2.05 11.63
N GLY A 86 1.84 -1.52 10.78
CA GLY A 86 0.39 -1.68 10.93
C GLY A 86 -0.14 -2.95 10.25
N SER A 87 -1.18 -3.56 10.81
CA SER A 87 -1.97 -4.60 10.14
C SER A 87 -3.29 -4.01 9.63
N GLU A 88 -3.73 -4.47 8.47
CA GLU A 88 -4.98 -4.05 7.82
C GLU A 88 -5.79 -5.29 7.47
N ARG A 89 -7.07 -5.31 7.84
CA ARG A 89 -8.02 -6.36 7.50
C ARG A 89 -9.27 -5.75 6.87
N HIS A 90 -9.85 -6.45 5.92
CA HIS A 90 -11.06 -6.03 5.24
C HIS A 90 -12.18 -7.03 5.51
N PHE A 91 -13.38 -6.50 5.65
CA PHE A 91 -14.58 -7.23 6.01
C PHE A 91 -15.75 -6.71 5.18
N ASP A 92 -16.70 -7.57 4.88
CA ASP A 92 -17.93 -7.23 4.18
C ASP A 92 -19.17 -7.56 5.02
N ASN A 93 -20.34 -7.59 4.40
CA ASN A 93 -21.59 -7.83 5.10
C ASN A 93 -21.82 -9.31 5.50
N THR A 94 -20.92 -10.22 5.12
CA THR A 94 -21.02 -11.63 5.53
C THR A 94 -20.58 -11.83 6.98
N GLU A 95 -19.77 -10.93 7.54
CA GLU A 95 -19.42 -10.96 8.96
C GLU A 95 -20.52 -10.30 9.82
N LEU A 96 -20.95 -11.00 10.88
CA LEU A 96 -22.02 -10.53 11.78
C LEU A 96 -21.85 -9.09 12.27
N ARG A 97 -20.61 -8.68 12.56
CA ARG A 97 -20.27 -7.34 13.06
C ARG A 97 -20.44 -6.22 12.02
N TYR A 98 -20.50 -6.60 10.75
CA TYR A 98 -20.66 -5.72 9.60
C TYR A 98 -21.88 -6.09 8.75
N SER A 99 -22.75 -6.97 9.26
CA SER A 99 -24.02 -7.36 8.62
C SER A 99 -24.94 -6.19 8.28
N TRP A 100 -24.78 -5.05 8.96
CA TRP A 100 -25.49 -3.81 8.66
C TRP A 100 -24.98 -3.11 7.39
N LEU A 101 -23.85 -3.52 6.80
CA LEU A 101 -23.35 -3.02 5.52
C LEU A 101 -24.18 -3.55 4.36
N LEU A 102 -24.46 -2.69 3.38
CA LEU A 102 -25.04 -3.12 2.11
C LEU A 102 -24.02 -3.93 1.30
N PRO A 103 -24.47 -4.85 0.43
CA PRO A 103 -23.58 -5.56 -0.49
C PRO A 103 -22.65 -4.62 -1.26
N GLY A 104 -21.38 -5.00 -1.37
CA GLY A 104 -20.33 -4.21 -2.01
C GLY A 104 -19.74 -3.08 -1.17
N TRP A 105 -20.30 -2.79 0.01
CA TRP A 105 -19.62 -1.97 1.02
C TRP A 105 -18.59 -2.79 1.78
N VAL A 106 -17.49 -2.14 2.15
CA VAL A 106 -16.35 -2.80 2.81
C VAL A 106 -15.96 -2.03 4.06
N ALA A 107 -15.81 -2.74 5.18
CA ALA A 107 -15.17 -2.23 6.38
C ALA A 107 -13.69 -2.58 6.36
N GLU A 108 -12.86 -1.62 6.74
CA GLU A 108 -11.42 -1.78 6.89
C GLU A 108 -11.01 -1.51 8.33
N GLU A 109 -10.35 -2.49 8.94
CA GLU A 109 -9.78 -2.40 10.28
C GLU A 109 -8.27 -2.26 10.20
N ARG A 110 -7.74 -1.13 10.68
CA ARG A 110 -6.30 -0.85 10.79
C ARG A 110 -5.86 -0.91 12.24
N ILE A 111 -4.99 -1.85 12.57
CA ILE A 111 -4.28 -1.89 13.85
C ILE A 111 -2.92 -1.24 13.62
N VAL A 112 -2.70 -0.07 14.23
CA VAL A 112 -1.39 0.60 14.18
C VAL A 112 -0.43 0.02 15.24
N PRO A 113 0.90 0.25 15.15
CA PRO A 113 1.86 -0.28 16.13
C PRO A 113 1.55 0.05 17.60
N SER A 114 0.86 1.17 17.85
CA SER A 114 0.40 1.54 19.20
C SER A 114 -0.73 0.66 19.76
N GLY A 115 -1.24 -0.31 18.99
CA GLY A 115 -2.39 -1.14 19.34
C GLY A 115 -3.76 -0.49 19.09
N ARG A 116 -3.81 0.82 18.79
CA ARG A 116 -5.06 1.50 18.42
C ARG A 116 -5.66 0.89 17.16
N LEU A 117 -6.95 0.58 17.24
CA LEU A 117 -7.76 0.11 16.13
C LEU A 117 -8.52 1.28 15.51
N TYR A 118 -8.31 1.51 14.22
CA TYR A 118 -9.10 2.42 13.41
C TYR A 118 -10.02 1.64 12.48
N ARG A 119 -11.23 2.14 12.29
CA ARG A 119 -12.20 1.58 11.35
C ARG A 119 -12.50 2.61 10.26
N TYR A 120 -12.49 2.15 9.03
CA TYR A 120 -12.90 2.90 7.85
C TYR A 120 -13.94 2.10 7.10
N TYR A 121 -14.79 2.77 6.35
CA TYR A 121 -15.80 2.14 5.50
C TYR A 121 -15.63 2.64 4.09
N TYR A 122 -15.93 1.80 3.11
CA TYR A 122 -15.86 2.16 1.71
C TYR A 122 -17.15 1.81 1.01
N ASP A 123 -17.62 2.74 0.18
CA ASP A 123 -18.70 2.46 -0.76
C ASP A 123 -18.20 1.67 -1.97
N PRO A 124 -19.11 1.13 -2.82
CA PRO A 124 -18.74 0.40 -4.02
C PRO A 124 -17.95 1.20 -5.07
N ILE A 125 -17.80 2.52 -4.91
CA ILE A 125 -17.01 3.41 -5.76
C ILE A 125 -15.61 3.63 -5.16
N GLY A 126 -15.36 3.12 -3.95
CA GLY A 126 -14.10 3.24 -3.22
C GLY A 126 -13.95 4.58 -2.50
N ARG A 127 -15.05 5.30 -2.21
CA ARG A 127 -15.02 6.48 -1.34
C ARG A 127 -14.94 6.04 0.12
N GLN A 128 -14.03 6.65 0.86
CA GLN A 128 -13.80 6.34 2.27
C GLN A 128 -14.70 7.17 3.19
N TYR A 129 -15.21 6.53 4.24
CA TYR A 129 -15.94 7.11 5.37
C TYR A 129 -15.27 6.67 6.68
N ARG A 130 -15.31 7.52 7.70
CA ARG A 130 -14.59 7.31 8.96
C ARG A 130 -15.48 6.79 10.07
N THR A 131 -16.79 6.96 9.94
CA THR A 131 -17.75 6.59 10.98
C THR A 131 -18.96 5.88 10.39
N LYS A 132 -19.61 5.05 11.21
CA LYS A 132 -20.90 4.43 10.85
C LYS A 132 -21.96 5.49 10.53
N TYR A 133 -21.97 6.59 11.27
CA TYR A 133 -22.89 7.70 11.04
C TYR A 133 -22.77 8.29 9.64
N GLU A 134 -21.55 8.52 9.15
CA GLU A 134 -21.33 9.03 7.79
C GLU A 134 -21.86 8.07 6.71
N VAL A 135 -21.75 6.75 6.94
CA VAL A 135 -22.29 5.73 6.04
C VAL A 135 -23.81 5.81 6.00
N LEU A 136 -24.45 5.77 7.18
CA LEU A 136 -25.92 5.83 7.29
C LEU A 136 -26.48 7.14 6.72
N TYR A 137 -25.86 8.27 7.03
CA TYR A 137 -26.23 9.56 6.48
C TYR A 137 -26.11 9.60 4.95
N THR A 138 -25.09 8.93 4.39
CA THR A 138 -24.94 8.83 2.94
C THR A 138 -26.05 7.99 2.31
N TRP A 139 -26.43 6.88 2.95
CA TRP A 139 -27.55 6.05 2.52
C TRP A 139 -28.88 6.78 2.56
N GLU A 140 -29.14 7.50 3.65
CA GLU A 140 -30.33 8.36 3.78
C GLU A 140 -30.40 9.37 2.64
N ARG A 141 -29.30 10.04 2.33
CA ARG A 141 -29.23 10.99 1.20
C ARG A 141 -29.39 10.34 -0.17
N MET A 142 -29.10 9.06 -0.30
CA MET A 142 -29.32 8.27 -1.52
C MET A 142 -30.74 7.70 -1.59
N GLY A 143 -31.59 7.95 -0.58
CA GLY A 143 -32.95 7.40 -0.52
C GLY A 143 -33.01 5.93 -0.11
N ILE A 144 -31.94 5.40 0.50
CA ILE A 144 -31.89 4.03 1.01
C ILE A 144 -32.41 4.05 2.45
N ILE A 145 -33.57 3.42 2.67
CA ILE A 145 -34.18 3.29 3.99
C ILE A 145 -33.66 2.02 4.63
N CYS A 146 -32.95 2.14 5.74
CA CYS A 146 -32.59 0.99 6.58
C CYS A 146 -33.78 0.66 7.48
N LEU A 147 -34.41 -0.49 7.25
CA LEU A 147 -35.35 -1.07 8.21
C LEU A 147 -34.51 -1.85 9.23
N ASP A 148 -34.61 -1.50 10.50
CA ASP A 148 -34.10 -2.35 11.58
C ASP A 148 -34.95 -3.64 11.56
N LEU A 149 -34.33 -4.76 11.18
CA LEU A 149 -34.90 -6.11 11.21
C LEU A 149 -34.66 -6.78 12.57
#